data_AF-A0A380NL38-F1
#
_entry.id   AF-A0A380NL38-F1
#
_cell.length_a   1.000
_cell.length_b   1.000
_cell.length_c   1.000
_cell.angle_alpha   90.00
_cell.angle_beta   90.00
_cell.angle_gamma   90.00
#
_symmetry.space_group_name_H-M   'P 1'
#
loop_
_entity.id
_entity.type
_entity.pdbx_description
1 polymer ?
#
loop_
_entity_poly.entity_id
_entity_poly.type
_entity_poly.pdbx_seq_one_letter_code
_entity_poly.pdbx_strand_id
1 'polypeptide(L)'
;MDPNKEMLINFFRAYVKGQVPDVTGRNERHDGKEGNWLEEQFGKSPDADNHADFYGYELKNETTSKTSFGDWSANRYIYKKSCYSHLFDGKTPTQRQDSFCRIFGAPNPDKNNRYSWSGRPVPKINKYNSFGQILKIVEPNESWGTPFDTPIREFDILAVYSFSKDMRENKDFIIPKPLQQENLIIAHWFGLESLSIKRGDKCLKQKLEDKFNDMGWFTCKTDLNGKYDRICFGAPFNYNSWLELIRRGIVFFDSGMHEGNIRPYSQWRASNQFWDSLIIETYK
;
A
#
# COMPACT_ATOMS: atom_id res chain seq x y z
N MET A 1 -7.16 -32.64 2.08
CA MET A 1 -7.44 -31.19 2.09
C MET A 1 -7.14 -30.69 3.49
N ASP A 2 -6.57 -29.50 3.64
CA ASP A 2 -6.30 -28.90 4.95
C ASP A 2 -7.62 -28.59 5.71
N PRO A 3 -7.75 -28.88 7.02
CA PRO A 3 -9.00 -28.68 7.76
C PRO A 3 -9.48 -27.23 7.82
N ASN A 4 -8.56 -26.26 7.90
CA ASN A 4 -8.90 -24.84 7.93
C ASN A 4 -9.48 -24.40 6.58
N LYS A 5 -8.87 -24.86 5.47
CA LYS A 5 -9.39 -24.66 4.12
C LYS A 5 -10.77 -25.27 3.94
N GLU A 6 -10.98 -26.49 4.41
CA GLU A 6 -12.27 -27.19 4.32
C GLU A 6 -13.38 -26.43 5.08
N MET A 7 -13.04 -25.88 6.25
CA MET A 7 -13.95 -25.02 7.01
C MET A 7 -14.30 -23.72 6.27
N LEU A 8 -13.33 -23.04 5.64
CA LEU A 8 -13.60 -21.87 4.81
C LEU A 8 -14.52 -22.20 3.62
N ILE A 9 -14.33 -23.34 2.97
CA ILE A 9 -15.20 -23.80 1.89
C ILE A 9 -16.62 -24.06 2.40
N ASN A 10 -16.76 -24.62 3.60
CA ASN A 10 -18.06 -24.86 4.22
C ASN A 10 -18.78 -23.54 4.57
N PHE A 11 -18.06 -22.56 5.13
CA PHE A 11 -18.60 -21.21 5.35
C PHE A 11 -19.04 -20.55 4.05
N PHE A 12 -18.20 -20.61 3.02
CA PHE A 12 -18.52 -20.09 1.70
C PHE A 12 -19.83 -20.70 1.16
N ARG A 13 -19.96 -22.02 1.19
CA ARG A 13 -21.15 -22.72 0.69
C ARG A 13 -22.42 -22.41 1.48
N ALA A 14 -22.29 -22.24 2.80
CA ALA A 14 -23.42 -22.01 3.68
C ALA A 14 -23.93 -20.56 3.64
N TYR A 15 -23.02 -19.58 3.58
CA TYR A 15 -23.35 -18.16 3.84
C TYR A 15 -23.04 -17.20 2.70
N VAL A 16 -22.12 -17.54 1.78
CA VAL A 16 -21.64 -16.60 0.74
C VAL A 16 -22.16 -16.99 -0.64
N LYS A 17 -22.13 -18.28 -0.99
CA LYS A 17 -22.44 -18.75 -2.33
C LYS A 17 -23.87 -18.38 -2.74
N GLY A 18 -24.00 -17.78 -3.92
CA GLY A 18 -25.27 -17.34 -4.49
C GLY A 18 -25.78 -15.99 -3.98
N GLN A 19 -25.11 -15.39 -3.00
CA GLN A 19 -25.46 -14.08 -2.45
C GLN A 19 -24.83 -12.95 -3.27
N VAL A 20 -25.52 -11.82 -3.31
CA VAL A 20 -24.97 -10.52 -3.71
C VAL A 20 -24.67 -9.74 -2.42
N PRO A 21 -23.51 -9.09 -2.26
CA PRO A 21 -23.22 -8.30 -1.06
C PRO A 21 -24.34 -7.29 -0.75
N ASP A 22 -24.95 -7.39 0.44
CA ASP A 22 -25.87 -6.37 0.92
C ASP A 22 -25.09 -5.30 1.68
N VAL A 23 -24.94 -4.15 1.03
CA VAL A 23 -24.24 -2.99 1.56
C VAL A 23 -25.20 -1.87 1.98
N THR A 24 -26.49 -2.17 2.10
CA THR A 24 -27.52 -1.23 2.53
C THR A 24 -27.18 -0.68 3.92
N GLY A 25 -27.27 0.64 4.09
CA GLY A 25 -26.92 1.31 5.35
C GLY A 25 -25.41 1.51 5.58
N ARG A 26 -24.53 0.98 4.70
CA ARG A 26 -23.11 1.30 4.71
C ARG A 26 -22.86 2.58 3.92
N ASN A 27 -21.86 3.36 4.32
CA ASN A 27 -21.48 4.56 3.60
C ASN A 27 -21.16 4.22 2.14
N GLU A 28 -21.94 4.76 1.20
CA GLU A 28 -21.82 4.45 -0.23
C GLU A 28 -20.42 4.74 -0.77
N ARG A 29 -19.73 5.72 -0.17
CA ARG A 29 -18.37 6.18 -0.52
C ARG A 29 -17.24 5.35 0.12
N HIS A 30 -17.55 4.31 0.88
CA HIS A 30 -16.55 3.43 1.46
C HIS A 30 -16.22 2.29 0.50
N ASP A 31 -15.10 2.41 -0.21
CA ASP A 31 -14.65 1.42 -1.21
C ASP A 31 -14.46 0.00 -0.64
N GLY A 32 -14.31 -0.16 0.68
CA GLY A 32 -14.16 -1.45 1.35
C GLY A 32 -15.46 -2.12 1.83
N LYS A 33 -16.63 -1.55 1.54
CA LYS A 33 -17.92 -2.00 2.12
C LYS A 33 -18.30 -3.44 1.81
N GLU A 34 -17.98 -3.91 0.60
CA GLU A 34 -18.21 -5.28 0.15
C GLU A 34 -17.22 -6.27 0.78
N GLY A 35 -15.95 -5.86 0.95
CA GLY A 35 -14.96 -6.64 1.68
C GLY A 35 -15.37 -6.87 3.13
N ASN A 36 -15.82 -5.81 3.81
CA ASN A 36 -16.35 -5.92 5.17
C ASN A 36 -17.56 -6.86 5.24
N TRP A 37 -18.46 -6.83 4.24
CA TRP A 37 -19.63 -7.72 4.21
C TRP A 37 -19.19 -9.17 4.10
N LEU A 38 -18.17 -9.43 3.28
CA LEU A 38 -17.61 -10.77 3.08
C LEU A 38 -16.91 -11.27 4.35
N GLU A 39 -16.10 -10.43 5.02
CA GLU A 39 -15.47 -10.75 6.30
C GLU A 39 -16.49 -11.15 7.38
N GLU A 40 -17.62 -10.45 7.45
CA GLU A 40 -18.71 -10.77 8.37
C GLU A 40 -19.32 -12.16 8.09
N GLN A 41 -19.45 -12.56 6.82
CA GLN A 41 -19.98 -13.89 6.46
C GLN A 41 -19.05 -15.03 6.87
N PHE A 42 -17.74 -14.76 6.98
CA PHE A 42 -16.75 -15.71 7.51
C PHE A 42 -16.58 -15.60 9.03
N GLY A 43 -17.37 -14.75 9.70
CA GLY A 43 -17.46 -14.69 11.16
C GLY A 43 -16.48 -13.75 11.85
N LYS A 44 -15.82 -12.82 11.13
CA LYS A 44 -14.92 -11.82 11.74
C LYS A 44 -15.72 -10.58 12.15
N SER A 45 -15.50 -10.12 13.38
CA SER A 45 -15.81 -8.72 13.75
C SER A 45 -14.61 -7.85 13.33
N PRO A 46 -14.81 -6.68 12.70
CA PRO A 46 -13.69 -5.86 12.22
C PRO A 46 -12.66 -5.55 13.32
N ASP A 47 -11.42 -5.99 13.14
CA ASP A 47 -10.29 -5.63 14.00
C ASP A 47 -9.13 -5.03 13.18
N ALA A 48 -8.20 -4.37 13.87
CA ALA A 48 -7.05 -3.71 13.25
C ALA A 48 -5.78 -4.60 13.28
N ASP A 49 -5.96 -5.92 13.37
CA ASP A 49 -4.88 -6.88 13.46
C ASP A 49 -4.19 -7.07 12.11
N ASN A 50 -2.88 -7.31 12.13
CA ASN A 50 -2.06 -7.51 10.93
C ASN A 50 -1.80 -8.99 10.64
N HIS A 51 -2.44 -9.90 11.36
CA HIS A 51 -2.39 -11.34 11.07
C HIS A 51 -3.35 -11.71 9.94
N ALA A 52 -3.17 -12.91 9.38
CA ALA A 52 -4.10 -13.51 8.43
C ALA A 52 -5.53 -13.52 9.01
N ASP A 53 -6.51 -13.22 8.15
CA ASP A 53 -7.89 -12.98 8.60
C ASP A 53 -8.58 -14.21 9.19
N PHE A 54 -8.34 -15.38 8.62
CA PHE A 54 -9.03 -16.62 8.99
C PHE A 54 -8.10 -17.82 8.91
N TYR A 55 -7.77 -18.40 10.07
CA TYR A 55 -7.09 -19.70 10.15
C TYR A 55 -5.79 -19.81 9.33
N GLY A 56 -5.03 -18.71 9.27
CA GLY A 56 -3.79 -18.62 8.49
C GLY A 56 -3.95 -18.16 7.04
N TYR A 57 -5.18 -17.88 6.60
CA TYR A 57 -5.49 -17.33 5.27
C TYR A 57 -5.91 -15.86 5.33
N GLU A 58 -5.31 -15.02 4.50
CA GLU A 58 -5.78 -13.64 4.26
C GLU A 58 -6.95 -13.64 3.26
N LEU A 59 -8.05 -12.98 3.61
CA LEU A 59 -9.17 -12.78 2.70
C LEU A 59 -8.93 -11.55 1.82
N LYS A 60 -9.10 -11.71 0.51
CA LYS A 60 -9.16 -10.59 -0.44
C LYS A 60 -10.52 -10.54 -1.10
N ASN A 61 -11.12 -9.35 -1.09
CA ASN A 61 -12.32 -9.12 -1.88
C ASN A 61 -11.98 -9.06 -3.37
N GLU A 62 -12.91 -9.50 -4.21
CA GLU A 62 -12.86 -9.22 -5.63
C GLU A 62 -13.10 -7.73 -5.86
N THR A 63 -12.17 -7.07 -6.53
CA THR A 63 -12.27 -5.64 -6.88
C THR A 63 -12.39 -5.49 -8.39
N THR A 64 -12.57 -4.26 -8.87
CA THR A 64 -12.77 -4.02 -10.31
C THR A 64 -11.49 -4.04 -11.15
N SER A 65 -10.33 -3.67 -10.59
CA SER A 65 -9.09 -3.55 -11.38
C SER A 65 -7.80 -3.92 -10.67
N LYS A 66 -7.72 -3.72 -9.35
CA LYS A 66 -6.49 -3.85 -8.58
C LYS A 66 -6.80 -4.31 -7.16
N THR A 67 -6.07 -5.30 -6.68
CA THR A 67 -6.16 -5.79 -5.31
C THR A 67 -4.88 -5.44 -4.55
N SER A 68 -5.04 -5.03 -3.28
CA SER A 68 -3.95 -4.59 -2.43
C SER A 68 -3.39 -5.73 -1.57
N PHE A 69 -2.07 -5.76 -1.45
CA PHE A 69 -1.38 -6.54 -0.43
C PHE A 69 -1.63 -5.91 0.95
N GLY A 70 -1.56 -4.58 1.05
CA GLY A 70 -1.95 -3.84 2.24
C GLY A 70 -1.70 -2.33 2.13
N ASP A 71 -2.24 -1.60 3.11
CA ASP A 71 -1.96 -0.18 3.34
C ASP A 71 -0.79 -0.02 4.33
N TRP A 72 0.41 0.13 3.80
CA TRP A 72 1.64 0.18 4.58
C TRP A 72 2.34 1.50 4.37
N SER A 73 2.05 2.47 5.24
CA SER A 73 2.74 3.75 5.29
C SER A 73 4.25 3.58 5.50
N ALA A 74 5.02 4.50 4.91
CA ALA A 74 6.46 4.58 5.12
C ALA A 74 6.78 4.72 6.61
N ASN A 75 7.87 4.09 7.04
CA ASN A 75 8.34 4.20 8.42
C ASN A 75 8.86 5.61 8.70
N ARG A 76 9.45 6.27 7.70
CA ARG A 76 9.88 7.66 7.76
C ARG A 76 9.34 8.46 6.57
N TYR A 77 8.95 9.68 6.87
CA TYR A 77 8.60 10.70 5.89
C TYR A 77 9.39 11.97 6.21
N ILE A 78 9.89 12.64 5.18
CA ILE A 78 10.72 13.85 5.31
C ILE A 78 10.03 14.97 6.11
N TYR A 79 8.70 15.08 6.01
CA TYR A 79 7.93 16.11 6.73
C TYR A 79 7.67 15.78 8.22
N LYS A 80 8.00 14.58 8.69
CA LYS A 80 7.67 14.11 10.04
C LYS A 80 8.88 13.94 10.95
N LYS A 81 9.86 13.15 10.55
CA LYS A 81 11.01 12.73 11.38
C LYS A 81 12.32 12.89 10.60
N SER A 82 12.65 14.11 10.18
CA SER A 82 13.90 14.39 9.47
C SER A 82 14.49 15.72 9.91
N CYS A 83 15.77 15.93 9.57
CA CYS A 83 16.44 17.22 9.72
C CYS A 83 15.75 18.35 8.91
N TYR A 84 14.92 18.02 7.92
CA TYR A 84 14.18 18.96 7.07
C TYR A 84 12.73 19.20 7.50
N SER A 85 12.25 18.57 8.57
CA SER A 85 10.84 18.69 8.99
C SER A 85 10.39 20.14 9.25
N HIS A 86 11.32 21.03 9.59
CA HIS A 86 11.07 22.46 9.80
C HIS A 86 10.80 23.25 8.51
N LEU A 87 11.07 22.68 7.32
CA LEU A 87 10.81 23.30 6.02
C LEU A 87 9.38 23.06 5.51
N PHE A 88 8.58 22.30 6.24
CA PHE A 88 7.20 22.00 5.90
C PHE A 88 6.27 22.80 6.81
N ASP A 89 5.35 23.54 6.22
CA ASP A 89 4.41 24.38 6.96
C ASP A 89 3.53 23.53 7.88
N GLY A 90 3.38 23.95 9.13
CA GLY A 90 2.46 23.31 10.07
C GLY A 90 3.09 22.89 11.39
N LYS A 91 2.28 22.98 12.45
CA LYS A 91 2.67 22.58 13.80
C LYS A 91 2.49 21.08 14.01
N THR A 92 1.49 20.49 13.38
CA THR A 92 1.19 19.05 13.48
C THR A 92 1.74 18.25 12.29
N PRO A 93 1.96 16.92 12.45
CA PRO A 93 2.36 16.06 11.32
C PRO A 93 1.40 16.11 10.14
N THR A 94 0.09 16.26 10.38
CA THR A 94 -0.92 16.37 9.32
C THR A 94 -0.79 17.68 8.55
N GLN A 95 -0.60 18.81 9.23
CA GLN A 95 -0.38 20.09 8.54
C GLN A 95 0.90 20.06 7.69
N ARG A 96 1.97 19.45 8.22
CA ARG A 96 3.21 19.25 7.45
C ARG A 96 3.04 18.30 6.27
N GLN A 97 2.12 17.35 6.35
CA GLN A 97 1.74 16.51 5.22
C GLN A 97 1.05 17.32 4.12
N ASP A 98 0.21 18.29 4.48
CA ASP A 98 -0.43 19.19 3.50
C ASP A 98 0.66 19.99 2.76
N SER A 99 1.62 20.56 3.51
CA SER A 99 2.79 21.20 2.93
C SER A 99 3.61 20.27 2.03
N PHE A 100 3.79 19.01 2.43
CA PHE A 100 4.45 18.00 1.60
C PHE A 100 3.69 17.75 0.29
N CYS A 101 2.35 17.66 0.34
CA CYS A 101 1.52 17.50 -0.85
C CYS A 101 1.64 18.70 -1.80
N ARG A 102 1.79 19.92 -1.27
CA ARG A 102 2.02 21.12 -2.10
C ARG A 102 3.39 21.13 -2.77
N ILE A 103 4.42 20.64 -2.07
CA ILE A 103 5.80 20.62 -2.58
C ILE A 103 6.01 19.49 -3.60
N PHE A 104 5.60 18.26 -3.27
CA PHE A 104 5.89 17.05 -4.05
C PHE A 104 4.68 16.43 -4.75
N GLY A 105 3.47 16.94 -4.50
CA GLY A 105 2.23 16.47 -5.12
C GLY A 105 1.77 17.34 -6.29
N ALA A 106 0.51 17.12 -6.68
CA ALA A 106 -0.16 17.84 -7.76
C ALA A 106 -1.56 18.28 -7.32
N PRO A 107 -2.04 19.45 -7.77
CA PRO A 107 -3.42 19.87 -7.57
C PRO A 107 -4.35 19.02 -8.44
N ASN A 108 -5.57 18.78 -7.95
CA ASN A 108 -6.63 18.15 -8.71
C ASN A 108 -7.77 19.17 -8.96
N PRO A 109 -7.97 19.65 -10.21
CA PRO A 109 -9.03 20.59 -10.55
C PRO A 109 -10.43 20.12 -10.16
N ASP A 110 -10.70 18.81 -10.28
CA ASP A 110 -12.01 18.21 -9.94
C ASP A 110 -12.25 18.12 -8.42
N LYS A 111 -11.25 18.46 -7.62
CA LYS A 111 -11.28 18.48 -6.15
C LYS A 111 -10.93 19.86 -5.61
N ASN A 112 -11.40 20.93 -6.27
CA ASN A 112 -11.14 22.33 -5.90
C ASN A 112 -9.63 22.64 -5.77
N ASN A 113 -8.82 22.09 -6.68
CA ASN A 113 -7.36 22.20 -6.67
C ASN A 113 -6.66 21.68 -5.41
N ARG A 114 -7.32 20.79 -4.64
CA ARG A 114 -6.70 20.11 -3.50
C ARG A 114 -5.46 19.35 -3.97
N TYR A 115 -4.32 19.57 -3.30
CA TYR A 115 -3.08 18.87 -3.61
C TYR A 115 -3.11 17.45 -3.08
N SER A 116 -2.47 16.56 -3.83
CA SER A 116 -2.28 15.17 -3.44
C SER A 116 -0.95 14.63 -3.94
N TRP A 117 -0.33 13.78 -3.14
CA TRP A 117 0.74 12.90 -3.59
C TRP A 117 0.10 11.61 -4.12
N SER A 118 -0.69 11.73 -5.19
CA SER A 118 -1.44 10.64 -5.79
C SER A 118 -1.39 10.74 -7.33
N GLY A 119 -1.51 9.63 -8.04
CA GLY A 119 -1.47 9.63 -9.51
C GLY A 119 -0.09 10.00 -10.08
N ARG A 120 -0.02 11.07 -10.89
CA ARG A 120 1.21 11.49 -11.60
C ARG A 120 2.45 11.73 -10.70
N PRO A 121 2.34 12.43 -9.56
CA PRO A 121 3.47 12.65 -8.65
C PRO A 121 3.93 11.43 -7.85
N VAL A 122 3.17 10.33 -7.83
CA VAL A 122 3.58 9.13 -7.08
C VAL A 122 4.79 8.49 -7.77
N PRO A 123 5.86 8.16 -7.03
CA PRO A 123 7.05 7.53 -7.59
C PRO A 123 6.75 6.12 -8.10
N LYS A 124 7.43 5.72 -9.17
CA LYS A 124 7.40 4.35 -9.71
C LYS A 124 8.79 3.73 -9.63
N ILE A 125 8.85 2.41 -9.56
CA ILE A 125 10.11 1.67 -9.54
C ILE A 125 10.93 1.97 -10.82
N ASN A 126 12.21 2.26 -10.65
CA ASN A 126 13.20 2.39 -11.74
C ASN A 126 12.90 3.46 -12.81
N LYS A 127 11.93 4.36 -12.58
CA LYS A 127 11.59 5.43 -13.51
C LYS A 127 11.20 6.71 -12.78
N TYR A 128 11.95 7.78 -13.05
CA TYR A 128 11.55 9.12 -12.63
C TYR A 128 10.22 9.52 -13.29
N ASN A 129 9.31 10.06 -12.48
CA ASN A 129 8.12 10.75 -12.98
C ASN A 129 8.43 12.22 -13.31
N SER A 130 7.45 12.95 -13.85
CA SER A 130 7.63 14.37 -14.21
C SER A 130 7.81 15.31 -13.02
N PHE A 131 7.69 14.81 -11.79
CA PHE A 131 7.92 15.52 -10.54
C PHE A 131 9.30 15.20 -9.96
N GLY A 132 10.18 14.54 -10.72
CA GLY A 132 11.54 14.20 -10.30
C GLY A 132 11.61 13.10 -9.24
N GLN A 133 10.54 12.31 -9.09
CA GLN A 133 10.45 11.27 -8.06
C GLN A 133 10.54 9.87 -8.64
N ILE A 134 11.22 8.98 -7.91
CA ILE A 134 11.44 7.58 -8.27
C ILE A 134 11.32 6.70 -7.02
N LEU A 135 10.92 5.44 -7.19
CA LEU A 135 11.01 4.43 -6.15
C LEU A 135 12.28 3.60 -6.39
N LYS A 136 13.05 3.34 -5.35
CA LYS A 136 14.26 2.50 -5.39
C LYS A 136 14.19 1.41 -4.32
N ILE A 137 14.68 0.24 -4.66
CA ILE A 137 15.02 -0.80 -3.70
C ILE A 137 16.51 -0.65 -3.42
N VAL A 138 16.90 -0.66 -2.15
CA VAL A 138 18.30 -0.58 -1.75
C VAL A 138 18.95 -1.93 -2.04
N GLU A 139 19.92 -1.94 -2.95
CA GLU A 139 20.59 -3.18 -3.34
C GLU A 139 21.67 -3.58 -2.31
N PRO A 140 22.06 -4.86 -2.23
CA PRO A 140 23.14 -5.30 -1.37
C PRO A 140 24.43 -4.50 -1.61
N ASN A 141 25.08 -4.08 -0.53
CA ASN A 141 26.28 -3.23 -0.53
C ASN A 141 26.09 -1.79 -1.04
N GLU A 142 24.86 -1.35 -1.35
CA GLU A 142 24.60 0.06 -1.64
C GLU A 142 24.56 0.86 -0.33
N SER A 143 25.29 1.98 -0.28
CA SER A 143 25.28 2.88 0.87
C SER A 143 24.54 4.17 0.53
N TRP A 144 23.63 4.55 1.41
CA TRP A 144 22.84 5.77 1.29
C TRP A 144 23.07 6.68 2.47
N GLY A 145 23.30 7.96 2.19
CA GLY A 145 23.06 9.00 3.18
C GLY A 145 21.57 9.06 3.52
N THR A 146 21.24 9.54 4.72
CA THR A 146 19.85 9.61 5.18
C THR A 146 19.54 10.96 5.82
N PRO A 147 18.40 11.59 5.51
CA PRO A 147 17.92 12.77 6.23
C PRO A 147 17.21 12.38 7.55
N PHE A 148 17.08 11.09 7.83
CA PHE A 148 16.36 10.56 8.98
C PHE A 148 17.29 10.20 10.14
N ASP A 149 16.69 9.96 11.30
CA ASP A 149 17.35 9.47 12.51
C ASP A 149 17.72 7.98 12.44
N THR A 150 17.58 7.35 11.27
CA THR A 150 17.68 5.90 11.08
C THR A 150 18.49 5.56 9.84
N PRO A 151 19.35 4.53 9.91
CA PRO A 151 20.12 4.09 8.77
C PRO A 151 19.22 3.51 7.67
N ILE A 152 19.70 3.60 6.43
CA ILE A 152 19.15 2.86 5.30
C ILE A 152 19.84 1.50 5.23
N ARG A 153 19.08 0.43 5.03
CA ARG A 153 19.57 -0.96 4.96
C ARG A 153 19.22 -1.59 3.62
N GLU A 154 19.90 -2.69 3.30
CA GLU A 154 19.57 -3.49 2.14
C GLU A 154 18.11 -3.93 2.13
N PHE A 155 17.53 -3.98 0.93
CA PHE A 155 16.14 -4.30 0.65
C PHE A 155 15.10 -3.36 1.28
N ASP A 156 15.52 -2.24 1.85
CA ASP A 156 14.63 -1.11 2.12
C ASP A 156 14.08 -0.56 0.80
N ILE A 157 12.94 0.11 0.89
CA ILE A 157 12.34 0.81 -0.24
C ILE A 157 12.33 2.31 0.04
N LEU A 158 12.83 3.08 -0.92
CA LEU A 158 12.97 4.53 -0.84
C LEU A 158 12.13 5.21 -1.90
N ALA A 159 11.36 6.22 -1.51
CA ALA A 159 10.92 7.26 -2.44
C ALA A 159 12.00 8.35 -2.45
N VAL A 160 12.54 8.62 -3.63
CA VAL A 160 13.68 9.53 -3.82
C VAL A 160 13.27 10.64 -4.79
N TYR A 161 13.63 11.87 -4.46
CA TYR A 161 13.47 13.07 -5.27
C TYR A 161 14.83 13.56 -5.78
N SER A 162 14.88 13.99 -7.03
CA SER A 162 16.07 14.59 -7.64
C SER A 162 15.68 15.87 -8.36
N PHE A 163 16.20 17.02 -7.90
CA PHE A 163 15.81 18.34 -8.41
C PHE A 163 16.06 18.49 -9.91
N SER A 164 17.16 17.95 -10.42
CA SER A 164 17.49 17.93 -11.85
C SER A 164 16.48 17.15 -12.70
N LYS A 165 15.72 16.22 -12.09
CA LYS A 165 14.73 15.36 -12.76
C LYS A 165 13.30 15.90 -12.66
N ASP A 166 13.06 16.89 -11.82
CA ASP A 166 11.77 17.57 -11.74
C ASP A 166 11.55 18.44 -12.99
N MET A 167 10.47 18.17 -13.71
CA MET A 167 10.17 18.81 -15.00
C MET A 167 9.14 19.94 -14.87
N ARG A 168 8.70 20.27 -13.66
CA ARG A 168 7.77 21.38 -13.45
C ARG A 168 8.48 22.71 -13.71
N GLU A 169 7.87 23.56 -14.53
CA GLU A 169 8.42 24.87 -14.90
C GLU A 169 8.64 25.78 -13.69
N ASN A 170 7.83 25.64 -12.64
CA ASN A 170 7.90 26.45 -11.43
C ASN A 170 8.59 25.73 -10.25
N LYS A 171 9.37 24.68 -10.49
CA LYS A 171 10.02 23.91 -9.41
C LYS A 171 10.93 24.76 -8.53
N ASP A 172 11.62 25.76 -9.09
CA ASP A 172 12.52 26.65 -8.34
C ASP A 172 11.79 27.47 -7.27
N PHE A 173 10.49 27.72 -7.46
CA PHE A 173 9.64 28.44 -6.51
C PHE A 173 8.92 27.51 -5.53
N ILE A 174 8.52 26.32 -6.00
CA ILE A 174 7.77 25.36 -5.17
C ILE A 174 8.70 24.63 -4.18
N ILE A 175 9.90 24.25 -4.64
CA ILE A 175 10.83 23.44 -3.84
C ILE A 175 11.70 24.36 -2.98
N PRO A 176 11.64 24.26 -1.65
CA PRO A 176 12.52 25.04 -0.76
C PRO A 176 13.99 24.82 -1.11
N LYS A 177 14.81 25.88 -1.10
CA LYS A 177 16.25 25.81 -1.47
C LYS A 177 17.02 24.64 -0.83
N PRO A 178 16.88 24.35 0.49
CA PRO A 178 17.59 23.21 1.08
C PRO A 178 17.15 21.83 0.56
N LEU A 179 15.98 21.75 -0.08
CA LEU A 179 15.46 20.53 -0.71
C LEU A 179 15.78 20.44 -2.21
N GLN A 180 16.36 21.49 -2.81
CA GLN A 180 16.81 21.52 -4.20
C GLN A 180 18.14 20.75 -4.35
N GLN A 181 18.08 19.44 -4.14
CA GLN A 181 19.24 18.56 -4.16
C GLN A 181 18.94 17.27 -4.95
N GLU A 182 20.00 16.53 -5.26
CA GLU A 182 19.89 15.24 -5.93
C GLU A 182 19.75 14.11 -4.90
N ASN A 183 19.00 13.07 -5.26
CA ASN A 183 18.85 11.86 -4.46
C ASN A 183 18.31 12.08 -3.03
N LEU A 184 17.45 13.09 -2.83
CA LEU A 184 16.78 13.37 -1.56
C LEU A 184 15.76 12.26 -1.22
N ILE A 185 15.96 11.57 -0.11
CA ILE A 185 15.00 10.57 0.36
C ILE A 185 13.79 11.28 0.99
N ILE A 186 12.62 11.14 0.37
CA ILE A 186 11.38 11.79 0.82
C ILE A 186 10.47 10.84 1.63
N ALA A 187 10.58 9.54 1.41
CA ALA A 187 9.95 8.51 2.23
C ALA A 187 10.79 7.22 2.26
N HIS A 188 10.75 6.50 3.37
CA HIS A 188 11.56 5.30 3.60
C HIS A 188 10.74 4.22 4.31
N TRP A 189 10.66 3.05 3.66
CA TRP A 189 10.10 1.83 4.19
C TRP A 189 11.22 0.88 4.57
N PHE A 190 11.21 0.41 5.82
CA PHE A 190 12.14 -0.63 6.26
C PHE A 190 11.74 -1.96 5.62
N GLY A 191 12.70 -2.65 5.02
CA GLY A 191 12.49 -3.88 4.28
C GLY A 191 12.43 -5.09 5.20
N LEU A 192 13.60 -5.56 5.62
CA LEU A 192 13.77 -6.80 6.39
C LEU A 192 13.56 -6.63 7.89
N GLU A 193 14.02 -5.52 8.47
CA GLU A 193 14.15 -5.39 9.92
C GLU A 193 13.36 -4.21 10.49
N SER A 194 12.67 -4.46 11.59
CA SER A 194 12.02 -3.42 12.38
C SER A 194 13.04 -2.80 13.34
N LEU A 195 13.10 -1.48 13.40
CA LEU A 195 14.05 -0.79 14.28
C LEU A 195 13.64 -0.82 15.76
N SER A 196 12.36 -1.02 16.03
CA SER A 196 11.84 -1.17 17.38
C SER A 196 10.52 -1.93 17.37
N ILE A 197 10.02 -2.29 18.56
CA ILE A 197 8.70 -2.90 18.75
C ILE A 197 7.53 -1.94 18.48
N LYS A 198 7.80 -0.64 18.23
CA LYS A 198 6.74 0.34 17.98
C LYS A 198 6.05 -0.01 16.66
N ARG A 199 4.71 0.00 16.65
CA ARG A 199 3.89 -0.29 15.46
C ARG A 199 4.33 0.48 14.20
N GLY A 200 4.74 1.73 14.35
CA GLY A 200 5.20 2.58 13.24
C GLY A 200 6.58 2.21 12.66
N ASP A 201 7.37 1.41 13.36
CA ASP A 201 8.68 0.92 12.93
C ASP A 201 8.62 -0.51 12.36
N LYS A 202 7.42 -1.12 12.28
CA LYS A 202 7.24 -2.45 11.68
C LYS A 202 7.67 -2.43 10.21
N CYS A 203 8.59 -3.32 9.83
CA CYS A 203 9.10 -3.44 8.47
C CYS A 203 8.09 -4.07 7.50
N LEU A 204 8.34 -3.95 6.21
CA LEU A 204 7.50 -4.51 5.15
C LEU A 204 7.49 -6.04 5.19
N LYS A 205 8.61 -6.69 5.51
CA LYS A 205 8.66 -8.16 5.66
C LYS A 205 7.62 -8.66 6.65
N GLN A 206 7.62 -8.11 7.86
CA GLN A 206 6.65 -8.51 8.88
C GLN A 206 5.22 -8.13 8.47
N LYS A 207 4.99 -6.95 7.89
CA LYS A 207 3.65 -6.54 7.44
C LYS A 207 3.06 -7.46 6.37
N LEU A 208 3.89 -7.96 5.45
CA LEU A 208 3.48 -8.89 4.42
C LEU A 208 3.32 -10.31 4.99
N GLU A 209 4.35 -10.81 5.66
CA GLU A 209 4.40 -12.23 6.02
C GLU A 209 3.44 -12.59 7.14
N ASP A 210 3.13 -11.67 8.05
CA ASP A 210 2.10 -11.89 9.08
C ASP A 210 0.71 -12.11 8.45
N LYS A 211 0.47 -11.58 7.24
CA LYS A 211 -0.78 -11.74 6.50
C LYS A 211 -0.76 -12.94 5.56
N PHE A 212 0.32 -13.11 4.80
CA PHE A 212 0.32 -13.98 3.63
C PHE A 212 1.23 -15.20 3.71
N ASN A 213 2.10 -15.32 4.72
CA ASN A 213 3.16 -16.35 4.72
C ASN A 213 2.82 -17.59 5.56
N ASP A 214 1.60 -17.67 6.10
CA ASP A 214 1.13 -18.84 6.83
C ASP A 214 0.53 -19.88 5.86
N MET A 215 -0.79 -19.87 5.69
CA MET A 215 -1.47 -20.82 4.79
C MET A 215 -1.78 -20.24 3.41
N GLY A 216 -1.64 -18.92 3.26
CA GLY A 216 -1.74 -18.20 1.99
C GLY A 216 -2.87 -17.19 2.01
N TRP A 217 -3.64 -17.15 0.92
CA TRP A 217 -4.75 -16.21 0.77
C TRP A 217 -5.90 -16.86 0.01
N PHE A 218 -7.08 -16.26 0.15
CA PHE A 218 -8.26 -16.68 -0.58
C PHE A 218 -9.10 -15.48 -1.02
N THR A 219 -9.94 -15.71 -2.02
CA THR A 219 -10.90 -14.72 -2.51
C THR A 219 -12.18 -15.42 -2.96
N CYS A 220 -13.30 -14.72 -2.91
CA CYS A 220 -14.56 -15.19 -3.48
C CYS A 220 -14.83 -14.42 -4.78
N LYS A 221 -15.18 -15.14 -5.83
CA LYS A 221 -15.44 -14.59 -7.16
C LYS A 221 -16.93 -14.57 -7.45
N THR A 222 -17.34 -13.61 -8.26
CA THR A 222 -18.73 -13.41 -8.66
C THR A 222 -19.00 -13.90 -10.09
N ASP A 223 -20.25 -14.28 -10.33
CA ASP A 223 -20.79 -14.52 -11.67
C ASP A 223 -21.18 -13.20 -12.37
N LEU A 224 -21.70 -13.29 -13.58
CA LEU A 224 -22.14 -12.12 -14.36
C LEU A 224 -23.31 -11.35 -13.73
N ASN A 225 -24.01 -11.96 -12.75
CA ASN A 225 -25.10 -11.34 -12.01
C ASN A 225 -24.62 -10.71 -10.69
N GLY A 226 -23.30 -10.72 -10.42
CA GLY A 226 -22.71 -10.23 -9.17
C GLY A 226 -22.91 -11.17 -7.98
N LYS A 227 -23.33 -12.42 -8.21
CA LYS A 227 -23.49 -13.43 -7.15
C LYS A 227 -22.20 -14.19 -6.95
N TYR A 228 -21.77 -14.40 -5.71
CA TYR A 228 -20.59 -15.23 -5.46
C TYR A 228 -20.81 -16.68 -5.92
N ASP A 229 -19.95 -17.19 -6.79
CA ASP A 229 -20.12 -18.51 -7.43
C ASP A 229 -19.00 -19.51 -7.09
N ARG A 230 -17.82 -19.00 -6.71
CA ARG A 230 -16.66 -19.82 -6.35
C ARG A 230 -15.76 -19.14 -5.31
N ILE A 231 -15.07 -19.97 -4.55
CA ILE A 231 -13.96 -19.59 -3.67
C ILE A 231 -12.64 -20.08 -4.27
N CYS A 232 -11.63 -19.22 -4.28
CA CYS A 232 -10.34 -19.45 -4.89
C CYS A 232 -9.23 -19.26 -3.84
N PHE A 233 -8.19 -20.08 -3.92
CA PHE A 233 -7.04 -20.04 -3.01
C PHE A 233 -5.75 -19.84 -3.78
N GLY A 234 -4.83 -19.10 -3.18
CA GLY A 234 -3.46 -18.92 -3.67
C GLY A 234 -2.42 -19.28 -2.61
N ALA A 235 -1.21 -19.55 -3.07
CA ALA A 235 -0.09 -19.95 -2.21
C ALA A 235 0.39 -18.83 -1.27
N PRO A 236 1.11 -19.16 -0.18
CA PRO A 236 1.79 -18.18 0.66
C PRO A 236 2.81 -17.31 -0.08
N PHE A 237 3.01 -16.08 0.42
CA PHE A 237 4.03 -15.15 -0.06
C PHE A 237 5.03 -14.81 1.03
N ASN A 238 6.31 -14.74 0.67
CA ASN A 238 7.35 -14.18 1.52
C ASN A 238 7.85 -12.84 0.96
N TYR A 239 8.61 -12.12 1.78
CA TYR A 239 9.10 -10.79 1.40
C TYR A 239 9.98 -10.79 0.16
N ASN A 240 10.83 -11.80 -0.02
CA ASN A 240 11.76 -11.85 -1.15
C ASN A 240 11.02 -12.00 -2.47
N SER A 241 10.06 -12.95 -2.55
CA SER A 241 9.27 -13.12 -3.78
C SER A 241 8.41 -11.88 -4.07
N TRP A 242 7.87 -11.23 -3.04
CA TRP A 242 7.13 -9.99 -3.18
C TRP A 242 7.99 -8.81 -3.64
N LEU A 243 9.21 -8.67 -3.10
CA LEU A 243 10.15 -7.63 -3.49
C LEU A 243 10.58 -7.76 -4.96
N GLU A 244 10.75 -8.99 -5.47
CA GLU A 244 10.99 -9.24 -6.89
C GLU A 244 9.84 -8.78 -7.78
N LEU A 245 8.59 -8.92 -7.33
CA LEU A 245 7.44 -8.38 -8.06
C LEU A 245 7.46 -6.84 -8.10
N ILE A 246 7.95 -6.18 -7.05
CA ILE A 246 8.17 -4.73 -7.05
C ILE A 246 9.29 -4.38 -8.03
N ARG A 247 10.41 -5.09 -7.99
CA ARG A 247 11.56 -4.89 -8.90
C ARG A 247 11.12 -4.93 -10.37
N ARG A 248 10.18 -5.83 -10.69
CA ARG A 248 9.57 -6.00 -12.02
C ARG A 248 8.45 -5.01 -12.35
N GLY A 249 8.02 -4.19 -11.38
CA GLY A 249 6.90 -3.25 -11.54
C GLY A 249 5.51 -3.89 -11.59
N ILE A 250 5.40 -5.18 -11.22
CA ILE A 250 4.12 -5.89 -11.13
C ILE A 250 3.36 -5.44 -9.88
N VAL A 251 4.05 -5.45 -8.75
CA VAL A 251 3.58 -4.78 -7.54
C VAL A 251 4.05 -3.34 -7.59
N PHE A 252 3.12 -2.41 -7.38
CA PHE A 252 3.41 -0.98 -7.41
C PHE A 252 2.86 -0.27 -6.16
N PHE A 253 3.53 0.83 -5.83
CA PHE A 253 3.10 1.76 -4.81
C PHE A 253 2.06 2.72 -5.38
N ASP A 254 0.94 2.85 -4.67
CA ASP A 254 -0.16 3.76 -4.97
C ASP A 254 -0.47 4.57 -3.71
N SER A 255 -0.42 5.89 -3.79
CA SER A 255 -0.66 6.75 -2.64
C SER A 255 -1.98 7.50 -2.76
N GLY A 256 -2.78 7.44 -1.70
CA GLY A 256 -3.98 8.26 -1.50
C GLY A 256 -3.71 9.49 -0.62
N MET A 257 -2.45 9.90 -0.43
CA MET A 257 -2.09 11.00 0.45
C MET A 257 -2.55 12.32 -0.15
N HIS A 258 -3.24 13.14 0.65
CA HIS A 258 -3.73 14.43 0.20
C HIS A 258 -3.95 15.44 1.34
N GLU A 259 -4.12 16.71 0.96
CA GLU A 259 -4.37 17.78 1.92
C GLU A 259 -5.63 17.54 2.76
N GLY A 260 -5.56 17.84 4.06
CA GLY A 260 -6.66 17.71 5.00
C GLY A 260 -6.93 16.27 5.46
N ASN A 261 -6.17 15.29 4.97
CA ASN A 261 -6.34 13.89 5.34
C ASN A 261 -5.23 13.44 6.30
N ILE A 262 -5.62 12.77 7.39
CA ILE A 262 -4.71 12.33 8.44
C ILE A 262 -3.89 11.09 8.02
N ARG A 263 -4.42 10.28 7.10
CA ARG A 263 -3.80 9.01 6.69
C ARG A 263 -3.08 9.14 5.35
N PRO A 264 -1.80 8.73 5.24
CA PRO A 264 -1.09 8.70 3.96
C PRO A 264 -1.72 7.81 2.88
N TYR A 265 -2.45 6.76 3.26
CA TYR A 265 -2.98 5.73 2.36
C TYR A 265 -1.91 5.21 1.39
N SER A 266 -1.02 4.36 1.91
CA SER A 266 0.18 3.89 1.21
C SER A 266 -0.02 2.46 0.74
N GLN A 267 -0.69 2.33 -0.39
CA GLN A 267 -1.20 1.06 -0.87
C GLN A 267 -0.16 0.35 -1.73
N TRP A 268 0.11 -0.91 -1.41
CA TRP A 268 0.89 -1.79 -2.28
C TRP A 268 -0.08 -2.69 -3.03
N ARG A 269 -0.07 -2.62 -4.36
CA ARG A 269 -1.13 -3.20 -5.21
C ARG A 269 -0.55 -3.90 -6.44
N ALA A 270 -1.32 -4.83 -6.99
CA ALA A 270 -1.12 -5.41 -8.31
C ALA A 270 -2.45 -5.46 -9.06
N SER A 271 -2.42 -5.69 -10.37
CA SER A 271 -3.65 -5.85 -11.17
C SER A 271 -4.40 -7.12 -10.77
N ASN A 272 -5.72 -7.13 -10.98
CA ASN A 272 -6.52 -8.34 -10.70
C ASN A 272 -6.13 -9.50 -11.62
N GLN A 273 -5.73 -9.21 -12.87
CA GLN A 273 -5.17 -10.23 -13.75
C GLN A 273 -3.95 -10.94 -13.13
N PHE A 274 -3.08 -10.20 -12.45
CA PHE A 274 -1.95 -10.80 -11.75
C PHE A 274 -2.42 -11.63 -10.54
N TRP A 275 -3.32 -11.09 -9.71
CA TRP A 275 -3.90 -11.86 -8.60
C TRP A 275 -4.59 -13.14 -9.05
N ASP A 276 -5.33 -13.10 -10.16
CA ASP A 276 -5.99 -14.27 -10.72
C ASP A 276 -4.98 -15.32 -11.20
N SER A 277 -3.83 -14.88 -11.73
CA SER A 277 -2.75 -15.79 -12.13
C SER A 277 -2.07 -16.52 -10.95
N LEU A 278 -2.30 -16.06 -9.72
CA LEU A 278 -1.77 -16.66 -8.48
C LEU A 278 -2.73 -17.69 -7.87
N ILE A 279 -3.93 -17.88 -8.43
CA ILE A 279 -4.90 -18.87 -7.96
C ILE A 279 -4.42 -20.28 -8.33
N ILE A 280 -4.34 -21.15 -7.34
CA ILE A 280 -3.91 -22.56 -7.50
C ILE A 280 -5.05 -23.56 -7.32
N GLU A 281 -6.09 -23.18 -6.58
CA GLU A 281 -7.25 -24.03 -6.29
C GLU A 281 -8.55 -23.23 -6.41
N THR A 282 -9.62 -23.87 -6.86
CA THR A 282 -10.95 -23.25 -7.01
C THR A 282 -12.03 -24.25 -6.65
N TYR A 283 -12.99 -23.81 -5.85
CA TYR A 283 -14.12 -24.61 -5.42
C TYR A 283 -15.43 -23.87 -5.70
N LYS A 284 -16.40 -24.62 -6.22
CA LYS A 284 -17.77 -24.17 -6.38
C LYS A 284 -18.60 -24.65 -5.20
#